data_AF-A0A3R8QGQ1-F1
#
_entry.id   AF-A0A3R8QGQ1-F1
#
_cell.length_a   1.000
_cell.length_b   1.000
_cell.length_c   1.000
_cell.angle_alpha   90.00
_cell.angle_beta   90.00
_cell.angle_gamma   90.00
#
_symmetry.space_group_name_H-M   'P 1'
#
loop_
_entity.id
_entity.type
_entity.pdbx_description
1 polymer ?
#
loop_
_entity_poly.entity_id
_entity_poly.type
_entity_poly.pdbx_seq_one_letter_code
_entity_poly.pdbx_strand_id
1 'polypeptide(L)' 'MDVEENEYDKARRVRMPDDEWEPFLAAAKEMHPDGRSPRGRVLREFVRWYLRREGARLPERPPAGPWSTSASD' A
#
# COMPACT_ATOMS: atom_id res chain seq x y z
N MET A 1 -12.13 -13.57 -15.33
CA MET A 1 -11.49 -14.63 -14.54
C MET A 1 -11.10 -14.01 -13.23
N ASP A 2 -12.03 -14.03 -12.29
CA ASP A 2 -11.78 -13.69 -10.89
C ASP A 2 -10.83 -14.75 -10.35
N VAL A 3 -9.57 -14.36 -10.17
CA VAL A 3 -8.61 -15.21 -9.46
C VAL A 3 -9.10 -15.22 -8.03
N GLU A 4 -9.76 -16.32 -7.65
CA GLU A 4 -10.11 -16.63 -6.28
C GLU A 4 -8.90 -16.32 -5.39
N GLU A 5 -9.04 -15.33 -4.52
CA GLU A 5 -8.10 -15.04 -3.44
C GLU A 5 -8.08 -16.22 -2.48
N ASN A 6 -7.45 -17.33 -2.86
CA ASN A 6 -7.18 -18.43 -1.95
C ASN A 6 -5.66 -18.63 -1.82
N GLU A 7 -5.23 -18.74 -0.56
CA GLU A 7 -3.90 -19.12 -0.09
C GLU A 7 -2.79 -18.04 -0.11
N TYR A 8 -2.74 -17.27 0.98
CA TYR A 8 -1.78 -16.23 1.34
C TYR A 8 -0.39 -16.34 0.69
N ASP A 9 -0.03 -15.31 -0.08
CA ASP A 9 1.36 -14.98 -0.34
C ASP A 9 2.17 -15.04 0.98
N LYS A 10 3.33 -15.71 0.97
CA LYS A 10 4.19 -15.78 2.15
C LYS A 10 4.47 -14.37 2.67
N ALA A 11 4.12 -14.12 3.94
CA ALA A 11 4.33 -12.82 4.57
C ALA A 11 5.80 -12.39 4.44
N ARG A 12 6.02 -11.18 3.91
CA ARG A 12 7.35 -10.56 3.83
C ARG A 12 7.46 -9.52 4.93
N ARG A 13 8.54 -9.59 5.71
CA ARG A 13 8.82 -8.60 6.75
C ARG A 13 9.49 -7.38 6.12
N VAL A 14 8.97 -6.20 6.41
CA VAL A 14 9.58 -4.91 6.06
C VAL A 14 9.87 -4.19 7.37
N ARG A 15 11.01 -3.51 7.46
CA ARG A 15 11.33 -2.62 8.58
C ARG A 15 10.98 -1.19 8.15
N MET A 16 10.21 -0.51 8.97
CA MET A 16 9.79 0.87 8.75
C MET A 16 9.61 1.53 10.12
N PRO A 17 10.01 2.79 10.30
CA PRO A 17 9.68 3.57 11.48
C PRO A 17 8.16 3.66 11.70
N ASP A 18 7.72 3.71 12.96
CA ASP A 18 6.28 3.77 13.28
C ASP A 18 5.64 5.09 12.81
N ASP A 19 6.40 6.18 12.82
CA ASP A 19 6.03 7.51 12.33
C ASP A 19 5.89 7.58 10.80
N GLU A 20 6.30 6.54 10.08
CA GLU A 20 6.01 6.35 8.65
C GLU A 20 4.94 5.27 8.43
N TRP A 21 5.00 4.18 9.19
CA TRP A 21 4.16 2.99 9.00
C TRP A 21 2.68 3.21 9.32
N GLU A 22 2.38 3.99 10.36
CA GLU A 22 1.01 4.31 10.77
C GLU A 22 0.37 5.35 9.84
N PRO A 23 1.02 6.49 9.51
CA PRO A 23 0.49 7.41 8.50
C PRO A 23 0.28 6.75 7.13
N PHE A 24 1.15 5.81 6.74
CA PHE A 24 0.97 5.05 5.51
C PHE A 24 -0.32 4.22 5.52
N LEU A 25 -0.71 3.61 6.64
CA LEU A 25 -1.99 2.89 6.73
C LEU A 25 -3.18 3.83 6.53
N ALA A 26 -3.14 5.02 7.15
CA ALA A 26 -4.19 6.02 7.00
C ALA A 26 -4.32 6.48 5.53
N ALA A 27 -3.19 6.81 4.90
CA ALA A 27 -3.15 7.20 3.48
C ALA A 27 -3.65 6.07 2.55
N ALA A 28 -3.26 4.82 2.81
CA ALA A 28 -3.67 3.69 1.98
C ALA A 28 -5.17 3.39 2.07
N LYS A 29 -5.81 3.66 3.23
CA LYS A 29 -7.26 3.51 3.41
C LYS A 29 -8.07 4.52 2.60
N GLU A 30 -7.53 5.72 2.36
CA GLU A 30 -8.19 6.74 1.53
C GLU A 30 -8.38 6.24 0.09
N MET A 31 -7.36 5.59 -0.48
CA MET A 31 -7.42 5.06 -1.85
C MET A 31 -8.07 3.67 -1.92
N HIS A 32 -8.00 2.90 -0.83
CA HIS A 32 -8.50 1.53 -0.74
C HIS A 32 -9.26 1.32 0.57
N PRO A 33 -10.50 1.83 0.67
CA PRO A 33 -11.31 1.72 1.89
C PRO A 33 -11.71 0.28 2.20
N ASP A 34 -11.84 -0.54 1.15
CA ASP A 34 -12.27 -1.92 1.23
C ASP A 34 -11.13 -2.93 1.08
N GLY A 35 -11.34 -4.11 1.66
CA GLY A 35 -10.45 -5.26 1.53
C GLY A 35 -9.53 -5.46 2.73
N ARG A 36 -8.70 -6.50 2.63
CA ARG A 36 -8.04 -7.08 3.80
C ARG A 36 -6.79 -6.33 4.26
N SER A 37 -6.06 -5.70 3.35
CA SER A 37 -4.80 -5.01 3.66
C SER A 37 -4.58 -3.86 2.68
N PRO A 38 -5.02 -2.63 3.01
CA PRO A 38 -4.82 -1.45 2.18
C PRO A 38 -3.33 -1.22 1.85
N ARG A 39 -2.45 -1.33 2.86
CA ARG A 39 -0.99 -1.25 2.66
C ARG A 39 -0.45 -2.33 1.73
N GLY A 40 -0.87 -3.58 1.95
CA GLY A 40 -0.46 -4.71 1.11
C GLY A 40 -0.90 -4.53 -0.35
N ARG A 41 -2.07 -3.93 -0.58
CA ARG A 41 -2.53 -3.58 -1.93
C ARG A 41 -1.61 -2.57 -2.60
N VAL A 42 -1.35 -1.41 -1.96
CA VAL A 42 -0.44 -0.37 -2.50
C VAL A 42 0.95 -0.96 -2.78
N LEU A 43 1.51 -1.76 -1.87
CA LEU A 43 2.82 -2.38 -2.05
C LEU A 43 2.85 -3.35 -3.24
N ARG A 44 1.80 -4.16 -3.43
CA ARG A 44 1.71 -5.08 -4.59
C ARG A 44 1.58 -4.32 -5.90
N GLU A 45 0.77 -3.26 -5.94
CA GLU A 45 0.64 -2.39 -7.11
C GLU A 45 1.99 -1.73 -7.45
N PHE A 46 2.68 -1.17 -6.45
CA PHE A 46 4.01 -0.61 -6.61
C PHE A 46 5.03 -1.63 -7.13
N VAL A 47 5.09 -2.84 -6.56
CA VAL A 47 6.01 -3.89 -7.01
C VAL A 47 5.71 -4.33 -8.44
N ARG A 48 4.44 -4.50 -8.81
CA ARG A 48 4.04 -4.86 -10.18
C ARG A 48 4.47 -3.77 -11.18
N TRP A 49 4.27 -2.50 -10.83
CA TRP A 49 4.73 -1.36 -11.62
C TRP A 49 6.26 -1.32 -11.73
N TYR A 50 6.97 -1.48 -10.62
CA TYR A 50 8.44 -1.46 -10.57
C TYR A 50 9.07 -2.57 -11.43
N LEU A 51 8.44 -3.74 -11.46
CA LEU A 51 8.84 -4.88 -12.30
C LEU A 51 8.38 -4.75 -13.77
N ARG A 52 7.73 -3.65 -14.15
CA ARG A 52 7.16 -3.42 -15.50
C ARG A 52 6.25 -4.55 -15.97
N ARG A 53 5.43 -5.10 -15.07
CA ARG A 53 4.43 -6.11 -15.43
C ARG A 53 3.41 -5.49 -16.39
N GLU A 54 2.90 -6.30 -17.31
CA GLU A 54 1.88 -5.87 -18.26
C GLU A 54 0.66 -5.29 -17.53
N GLY A 55 0.19 -4.13 -17.98
CA GLY A 55 -0.95 -3.42 -17.39
C GLY A 55 -0.70 -2.77 -16.02
N ALA A 56 0.47 -2.96 -15.40
CA ALA A 56 0.75 -2.37 -14.09
C ALA A 56 0.97 -0.86 -14.18
N ARG A 57 0.38 -0.12 -13.23
CA ARG A 57 0.48 1.34 -13.13
C ARG A 57 1.01 1.71 -11.75
N LEU A 58 1.69 2.86 -11.68
CA LEU A 58 2.11 3.44 -10.40
C LEU A 58 0.86 3.63 -9.53
N PRO A 59 0.85 3.19 -8.26
CA PRO A 59 -0.31 3.38 -7.40
C PRO A 59 -0.61 4.87 -7.25
N GLU A 60 -1.89 5.20 -7.22
CA GLU A 60 -2.34 6.57 -7.04
C GLU A 60 -2.05 7.04 -5.62
N ARG A 61 -1.48 8.24 -5.51
CA ARG A 61 -1.19 8.85 -4.21
C ARG A 61 -2.42 9.64 -3.77
N PRO A 62 -2.91 9.46 -2.53
CA PRO A 62 -3.99 10.29 -2.04
C PRO A 62 -3.56 11.77 -1.99
N PRO A 63 -4.50 12.71 -2.01
CA PRO A 63 -4.21 14.12 -1.72
C PRO A 63 -3.42 14.29 -0.42
N ALA A 64 -2.74 15.43 -0.27
CA ALA A 64 -2.07 15.74 1.00
C ALA A 64 -3.10 15.76 2.14
N GLY A 65 -2.72 15.21 3.29
CA GLY A 65 -3.62 15.02 4.43
C GLY A 65 -2.86 14.91 5.76
N PRO A 66 -3.51 14.43 6.83
CA PRO A 66 -2.89 14.28 8.15
C PRO A 66 -1.60 13.44 8.15
N TRP A 67 -1.44 12.55 7.18
CA TRP A 67 -0.26 11.72 6.95
C TRP A 67 0.92 12.42 6.25
N SER A 68 0.74 13.66 5.78
CA SER A 68 1.77 14.39 5.01
C SER A 68 2.72 15.22 5.88
N THR A 69 2.42 15.39 7.16
CA THR A 69 3.25 16.15 8.09
C THR A 69 3.93 15.17 9.03
N SER A 70 5.27 15.13 9.00
CA SER A 70 6.04 14.41 10.02
C SER A 70 5.73 15.04 11.38
N ALA A 71 5.49 14.23 12.40
CA ALA A 71 5.58 14.71 13.78
C ALA A 71 7.06 14.99 14.06
N SER A 72 7.56 16.14 13.60
CA SER A 72 8.88 16.62 13.98
C SER A 72 8.86 16.93 15.47
N ASP A 73 9.74 16.27 16.22
CA ASP A 73 10.28 16.75 17.49
C ASP A 73 11.81 16.81 17.35
#